data_AF-A0A960N494-F1
#
_entry.id   AF-A0A960N494-F1
#
_cell.length_a   1.000
_cell.length_b   1.000
_cell.length_c   1.000
_cell.angle_alpha   90.00
_cell.angle_beta   90.00
_cell.angle_gamma   90.00
#
_symmetry.space_group_name_H-M   'P 1'
#
loop_
_entity.id
_entity.type
_entity.pdbx_description
1 polymer ?
#
loop_
_entity_poly.entity_id
_entity_poly.type
_entity_poly.pdbx_seq_one_letter_code
_entity_poly.pdbx_strand_id
1 'polypeptide(L)'
;LQVAKDAGLHVYVALAPSYPESDESDLRHTLSAIRDLEPIMVFHEPINVRAENVARSQRHAESLGVTLHTEVFDTRESWVTYALDSLQTVERLADELGLSRQLHLWPDQSLGSLAVMRTMPDPEAHQAWLQRWWNRISEWPR
;
A
#
# COMPACT_ATOMS: atom_id res chain seq x y z
N LEU A 1 -16.51 -3.80 -10.69
CA LEU A 1 -16.88 -2.84 -9.62
C LEU A 1 -17.96 -1.85 -10.09
N GLN A 2 -17.90 -1.32 -11.32
CA GLN A 2 -18.93 -0.42 -11.84
C GLN A 2 -20.36 -0.98 -11.70
N VAL A 3 -20.57 -2.24 -12.10
CA VAL A 3 -21.88 -2.92 -11.94
C VAL A 3 -22.36 -2.95 -10.48
N ALA A 4 -21.46 -3.06 -9.50
CA ALA A 4 -21.83 -3.03 -8.09
C ALA A 4 -22.27 -1.62 -7.66
N LYS A 5 -21.55 -0.56 -8.08
CA LYS A 5 -21.94 0.83 -7.88
C LYS A 5 -23.30 1.12 -8.51
N ASP A 6 -23.51 0.70 -9.76
CA ASP A 6 -24.75 0.93 -10.50
C ASP A 6 -25.95 0.21 -9.84
N ALA A 7 -25.69 -0.89 -9.14
CA ALA A 7 -26.68 -1.61 -8.33
C ALA A 7 -26.92 -0.97 -6.94
N GLY A 8 -26.29 0.17 -6.63
CA GLY A 8 -26.42 0.88 -5.36
C GLY A 8 -25.64 0.23 -4.20
N LEU A 9 -24.70 -0.68 -4.49
CA LEU A 9 -23.87 -1.31 -3.46
C LEU A 9 -22.71 -0.39 -3.06
N HIS A 10 -22.41 -0.39 -1.77
CA HIS A 10 -21.22 0.27 -1.25
C HIS A 10 -19.95 -0.41 -1.75
N VAL A 11 -19.01 0.38 -2.26
CA VAL A 11 -17.74 -0.09 -2.79
C VAL A 11 -16.64 0.15 -1.77
N TYR A 12 -15.93 -0.93 -1.43
CA TYR A 12 -14.69 -0.91 -0.66
C TYR A 12 -13.60 -1.51 -1.54
N VAL A 13 -12.45 -0.84 -1.62
CA VAL A 13 -11.32 -1.28 -2.45
C VAL A 13 -10.17 -1.68 -1.54
N ALA A 14 -9.62 -2.87 -1.77
CA ALA A 14 -8.34 -3.28 -1.22
C ALA A 14 -7.29 -3.24 -2.33
N LEU A 15 -6.44 -2.22 -2.32
CA LEU A 15 -5.21 -2.16 -3.10
C LEU A 15 -4.09 -2.81 -2.28
N ALA A 16 -4.26 -4.11 -2.00
CA ALA A 16 -3.42 -4.85 -1.07
C ALA A 16 -3.36 -6.35 -1.44
N PRO A 17 -2.17 -6.97 -1.48
CA PRO A 17 -0.87 -6.29 -1.45
C PRO A 17 -0.58 -5.56 -2.78
N SER A 18 -0.01 -4.35 -2.73
CA SER A 18 0.69 -3.78 -3.88
C SER A 18 2.08 -4.40 -4.00
N TYR A 19 2.51 -4.68 -5.23
CA TYR A 19 3.75 -5.39 -5.52
C TYR A 19 4.86 -4.41 -5.95
N PRO A 20 6.15 -4.76 -5.82
CA PRO A 20 7.26 -3.88 -6.24
C PRO A 20 7.26 -3.54 -7.74
N GLU A 21 6.58 -4.34 -8.55
CA GLU A 21 6.35 -4.10 -9.97
C GLU A 21 5.35 -2.96 -10.23
N SER A 22 4.52 -2.59 -9.26
CA SER A 22 3.53 -1.50 -9.39
C SER A 22 4.20 -0.15 -9.18
N ASP A 23 4.54 0.53 -10.26
CA ASP A 23 5.17 1.85 -10.20
C ASP A 23 4.14 2.98 -9.93
N GLU A 24 4.61 4.23 -9.84
CA GLU A 24 3.71 5.38 -9.64
C GLU A 24 2.63 5.50 -10.73
N SER A 25 2.98 5.20 -11.99
CA SER A 25 2.03 5.27 -13.11
C SER A 25 0.93 4.23 -12.94
N ASP A 26 1.28 3.01 -12.57
CA ASP A 26 0.31 1.93 -12.30
C ASP A 26 -0.59 2.26 -11.11
N LEU A 27 -0.01 2.77 -10.03
CA LEU A 27 -0.75 3.19 -8.83
C LEU A 27 -1.69 4.35 -9.17
N ARG A 28 -1.24 5.35 -9.94
CA ARG A 28 -2.06 6.48 -10.39
C ARG A 28 -3.20 6.02 -11.29
N HIS A 29 -2.91 5.13 -12.24
CA HIS A 29 -3.93 4.59 -13.13
C HIS A 29 -5.00 3.85 -12.33
N THR A 30 -4.59 3.02 -11.38
CA THR A 30 -5.48 2.27 -10.50
C THR A 30 -6.32 3.20 -9.63
N LEU A 31 -5.70 4.16 -8.94
CA LEU A 31 -6.40 5.14 -8.10
C LEU A 31 -7.37 6.01 -8.90
N SER A 32 -7.00 6.38 -10.14
CA SER A 32 -7.89 7.14 -11.03
C SER A 32 -9.11 6.32 -11.43
N ALA A 33 -8.93 5.03 -11.77
CA ALA A 33 -10.04 4.16 -12.13
C ALA A 33 -11.00 3.90 -10.96
N ILE A 34 -10.48 3.77 -9.73
CA ILE A 34 -11.34 3.56 -8.56
C ILE A 34 -12.03 4.83 -8.09
N ARG A 35 -11.47 6.01 -8.37
CA ARG A 35 -12.07 7.30 -8.00
C ARG A 35 -13.49 7.43 -8.53
N ASP A 36 -13.70 7.04 -9.78
CA ASP A 36 -15.00 7.12 -10.45
C ASP A 36 -16.05 6.19 -9.83
N LEU A 37 -15.62 5.23 -8.99
CA LEU A 37 -16.50 4.34 -8.25
C LEU A 37 -17.01 4.96 -6.93
N GLU A 38 -16.52 6.14 -6.53
CA GLU A 38 -16.84 6.78 -5.24
C GLU A 38 -16.77 5.79 -4.07
N PRO A 39 -15.61 5.13 -3.86
CA PRO A 39 -15.48 4.12 -2.82
C PRO A 39 -15.71 4.75 -1.45
N ILE A 40 -16.32 3.99 -0.54
CA ILE A 40 -16.35 4.38 0.88
C ILE A 40 -14.93 4.35 1.44
N MET A 41 -14.14 3.37 0.99
CA MET A 41 -12.79 3.15 1.47
C MET A 41 -11.87 2.63 0.38
N VAL A 42 -10.62 3.07 0.45
CA VAL A 42 -9.50 2.45 -0.24
C VAL A 42 -8.45 2.05 0.80
N PHE A 43 -8.29 0.75 1.02
CA PHE A 43 -7.18 0.22 1.80
C PHE A 43 -5.96 0.05 0.91
N HIS A 44 -4.78 0.41 1.41
CA HIS A 44 -3.53 0.16 0.71
C HIS A 44 -2.47 -0.40 1.66
N GLU A 45 -1.83 -1.48 1.22
CA GLU A 45 -0.73 -2.14 1.92
C GLU A 45 0.30 -2.60 0.88
N PRO A 46 1.57 -2.16 0.96
CA PRO A 46 2.64 -2.77 0.17
C PRO A 46 2.93 -4.18 0.67
N ILE A 47 3.32 -5.06 -0.24
CA ILE A 47 3.53 -6.46 0.12
C ILE A 47 4.58 -6.61 1.22
N ASN A 48 4.21 -7.26 2.33
CA ASN A 48 5.15 -7.74 3.33
C ASN A 48 5.37 -9.24 3.12
N VAL A 49 6.40 -9.58 2.36
CA VAL A 49 6.70 -10.99 2.06
C VAL A 49 7.74 -11.52 3.03
N ARG A 50 7.35 -12.50 3.83
CA ARG A 50 8.30 -13.33 4.58
C ARG A 50 9.14 -14.15 3.60
N ALA A 51 10.42 -14.39 3.90
CA ALA A 51 11.36 -15.06 3.00
C ALA A 51 10.80 -16.35 2.33
N GLU A 52 10.06 -17.18 3.06
CA GLU A 52 9.43 -18.39 2.50
C GLU A 52 8.38 -18.08 1.42
N ASN A 53 7.56 -17.05 1.65
CA ASN A 53 6.56 -16.60 0.69
C ASN A 53 7.23 -16.00 -0.56
N VAL A 54 8.36 -15.30 -0.42
CA VAL A 54 9.12 -14.74 -1.56
C VAL A 54 9.58 -15.90 -2.44
N ALA A 55 10.27 -16.86 -1.84
CA ALA A 55 10.82 -17.99 -2.57
C ALA A 55 9.73 -18.84 -3.26
N ARG A 56 8.55 -18.98 -2.63
CA ARG A 56 7.43 -19.69 -3.25
C ARG A 56 6.84 -18.91 -4.42
N SER A 57 6.59 -17.61 -4.25
CA SER A 57 6.07 -16.74 -5.32
C SER A 57 7.03 -16.67 -6.50
N GLN A 58 8.33 -16.54 -6.23
CA GLN A 58 9.37 -16.52 -7.25
C GLN A 58 9.43 -17.82 -8.07
N ARG A 59 9.45 -18.99 -7.42
CA ARG A 59 9.41 -20.28 -8.14
C ARG A 59 8.16 -20.42 -9.01
N HIS A 60 7.03 -19.91 -8.56
CA HIS A 60 5.80 -19.95 -9.35
C HIS A 60 5.87 -18.99 -10.55
N ALA A 61 6.35 -17.76 -10.34
CA ALA A 61 6.55 -16.80 -11.42
C ALA A 61 7.52 -17.34 -12.49
N GLU A 62 8.64 -17.94 -12.08
CA GLU A 62 9.58 -18.63 -12.98
C GLU A 62 8.89 -19.72 -13.81
N SER A 63 7.99 -20.50 -13.19
CA SER A 63 7.23 -21.53 -13.92
C SER A 63 6.24 -20.97 -14.96
N LEU A 64 5.91 -19.68 -14.85
CA LEU A 64 5.06 -18.93 -15.79
C LEU A 64 5.87 -18.07 -16.77
N GLY A 65 7.20 -18.05 -16.67
CA GLY A 65 8.06 -17.16 -17.45
C GLY A 65 7.94 -15.68 -17.05
N VAL A 66 7.53 -15.40 -15.82
CA VAL A 66 7.40 -14.06 -15.24
C VAL A 66 8.56 -13.81 -14.29
N THR A 67 9.18 -12.64 -14.39
CA THR A 67 10.21 -12.18 -13.44
C THR A 67 9.56 -11.33 -12.37
N LEU A 68 9.89 -11.61 -11.09
CA LEU A 68 9.50 -10.77 -9.96
C LEU A 68 10.67 -9.92 -9.47
N HIS A 69 10.40 -8.69 -9.03
CA HIS A 69 11.35 -7.78 -8.40
C HIS A 69 11.48 -8.10 -6.91
N THR A 70 12.20 -9.18 -6.60
CA THR A 70 12.35 -9.68 -5.22
C THR A 70 13.49 -9.03 -4.45
N GLU A 71 14.35 -8.25 -5.09
CA GLU A 71 15.52 -7.60 -4.49
C GLU A 71 15.13 -6.64 -3.35
N VAL A 72 13.91 -6.11 -3.36
CA VAL A 72 13.40 -5.29 -2.27
C VAL A 72 13.30 -6.09 -0.96
N PHE A 73 13.25 -7.42 -1.01
CA PHE A 73 13.18 -8.30 0.18
C PHE A 73 14.55 -8.84 0.62
N ASP A 74 15.65 -8.50 -0.06
CA ASP A 74 16.98 -9.03 0.25
C ASP A 74 17.47 -8.58 1.62
N THR A 75 17.17 -7.34 2.01
CA THR A 75 17.52 -6.79 3.31
C THR A 75 16.33 -6.12 3.97
N ARG A 76 16.46 -5.86 5.27
CA ARG A 76 15.46 -5.10 6.01
C ARG A 76 15.39 -3.67 5.48
N GLU A 77 16.54 -3.09 5.19
CA GLU A 77 16.70 -1.72 4.72
C GLU A 77 16.03 -1.53 3.35
N SER A 78 16.27 -2.44 2.40
CA SER A 78 15.64 -2.39 1.07
C SER A 78 14.12 -2.49 1.17
N TRP A 79 13.62 -3.35 2.06
CA TRP A 79 12.19 -3.53 2.25
C TRP A 79 11.55 -2.30 2.91
N VAL A 80 12.21 -1.71 3.92
CA VAL A 80 11.73 -0.47 4.56
C VAL A 80 11.63 0.65 3.54
N THR A 81 12.66 0.85 2.70
CA THR A 81 12.64 1.87 1.64
C THR A 81 11.47 1.63 0.69
N TYR A 82 11.34 0.42 0.14
CA TYR A 82 10.24 0.05 -0.75
C TYR A 82 8.86 0.30 -0.11
N ALA A 83 8.65 -0.17 1.12
CA ALA A 83 7.37 -0.07 1.79
C ALA A 83 6.98 1.40 2.04
N LEU A 84 7.92 2.23 2.50
CA LEU A 84 7.67 3.65 2.74
C LEU A 84 7.42 4.40 1.44
N ASP A 85 8.20 4.14 0.39
CA ASP A 85 8.01 4.78 -0.91
C ASP A 85 6.63 4.46 -1.49
N SER A 86 6.21 3.20 -1.44
CA SER A 86 4.87 2.78 -1.89
C SER A 86 3.76 3.46 -1.09
N LEU A 87 3.85 3.44 0.25
CA LEU A 87 2.84 4.05 1.13
C LEU A 87 2.73 5.56 0.90
N GLN A 88 3.86 6.27 0.84
CA GLN A 88 3.90 7.72 0.65
C GLN A 88 3.47 8.12 -0.77
N THR A 89 3.80 7.31 -1.78
CA THR A 89 3.32 7.52 -3.15
C THR A 89 1.80 7.42 -3.21
N VAL A 90 1.20 6.38 -2.64
CA VAL A 90 -0.26 6.26 -2.60
C VAL A 90 -0.91 7.37 -1.78
N GLU A 91 -0.32 7.77 -0.65
CA GLU A 91 -0.80 8.92 0.13
C GLU A 91 -0.89 10.20 -0.70
N ARG A 92 0.20 10.54 -1.40
CA ARG A 92 0.27 11.73 -2.25
C ARG A 92 -0.70 11.63 -3.42
N LEU A 93 -0.74 10.50 -4.12
CA LEU A 93 -1.63 10.29 -5.26
C LEU A 93 -3.10 10.38 -4.84
N ALA A 94 -3.45 9.84 -3.67
CA ALA A 94 -4.80 9.97 -3.14
C ALA A 94 -5.16 11.43 -2.88
N ASP A 95 -4.22 12.26 -2.42
CA ASP A 95 -4.45 13.69 -2.25
C ASP A 95 -4.68 14.40 -3.59
N GLU A 96 -3.81 14.15 -4.57
CA GLU A 96 -3.94 14.71 -5.92
C GLU A 96 -5.26 14.34 -6.61
N LEU A 97 -5.79 13.13 -6.32
CA LEU A 97 -7.01 12.60 -6.93
C LEU A 97 -8.28 12.88 -6.10
N GLY A 98 -8.16 13.50 -4.93
CA GLY A 98 -9.29 13.81 -4.04
C GLY A 98 -9.84 12.59 -3.28
N LEU A 99 -9.00 11.59 -3.03
CA LEU A 99 -9.29 10.34 -2.30
C LEU A 99 -8.75 10.30 -0.86
N SER A 100 -8.10 11.37 -0.36
CA SER A 100 -7.49 11.41 0.99
C SER A 100 -8.45 11.04 2.13
N ARG A 101 -9.75 11.31 1.97
CA ARG A 101 -10.78 10.97 2.97
C ARG A 101 -11.10 9.48 2.96
N GLN A 102 -11.06 8.84 1.80
CA GLN A 102 -11.36 7.41 1.61
C GLN A 102 -10.14 6.53 1.88
N LEU A 103 -8.93 7.07 1.76
CA LEU A 103 -7.70 6.32 1.93
C LEU A 103 -7.51 5.84 3.37
N HIS A 104 -7.15 4.56 3.53
CA HIS A 104 -6.64 3.95 4.74
C HIS A 104 -5.33 3.22 4.39
N LEU A 105 -4.18 3.83 4.71
CA LEU A 105 -2.90 3.15 4.62
C LEU A 105 -2.73 2.17 5.78
N TRP A 106 -2.20 0.98 5.47
CA TRP A 106 -1.90 -0.04 6.46
C TRP A 106 -0.38 -0.27 6.54
N PRO A 107 0.37 0.63 7.19
CA PRO A 107 1.80 0.42 7.40
C PRO A 107 2.04 -0.76 8.35
N ASP A 108 3.00 -1.62 8.00
CA ASP A 108 3.44 -2.72 8.87
C ASP A 108 4.03 -2.19 10.19
N GLN A 109 3.76 -2.90 11.29
CA GLN A 109 4.21 -2.51 12.64
C GLN A 109 5.73 -2.41 12.76
N SER A 110 6.50 -3.20 11.99
CA SER A 110 7.95 -3.18 12.04
C SER A 110 8.57 -1.88 11.51
N LEU A 111 7.82 -1.07 10.75
CA LEU A 111 8.22 0.27 10.30
C LEU A 111 8.35 1.27 11.46
N GLY A 112 7.75 0.99 12.63
CA GLY A 112 7.96 1.79 13.86
C GLY A 112 8.90 1.15 14.87
N SER A 113 9.63 0.10 14.50
CA SER A 113 10.61 -0.50 15.41
C SER A 113 11.79 0.45 15.66
N LEU A 114 12.43 0.35 16.83
CA LEU A 114 13.58 1.17 17.20
C LEU A 114 14.72 1.15 16.15
N ALA A 115 14.92 0.01 15.47
CA ALA A 115 15.92 -0.12 14.42
C ALA A 115 15.60 0.79 13.23
N VAL A 116 14.33 0.81 12.78
CA VAL A 116 13.88 1.66 11.67
C VAL A 116 13.86 3.13 12.10
N MET A 117 13.33 3.44 13.28
CA MET A 117 13.27 4.82 13.80
C MET A 117 14.63 5.52 13.81
N ARG A 118 15.71 4.80 14.16
CA ARG A 118 17.08 5.34 14.18
C ARG A 118 17.64 5.71 12.81
N THR A 119 17.05 5.19 11.74
CA THR A 119 17.45 5.49 10.35
C THR A 119 16.64 6.62 9.73
N MET A 120 15.55 7.04 10.38
CA MET A 120 14.69 8.11 9.86
C MET A 120 15.35 9.48 10.03
N PRO A 121 15.29 10.36 9.00
CA PRO A 121 15.79 11.73 9.12
C PRO A 121 15.09 12.53 10.23
N ASP A 122 13.78 12.30 10.39
CA ASP A 122 12.95 12.87 11.44
C ASP A 122 12.14 11.75 12.12
N PRO A 123 12.67 11.13 13.18
CA PRO A 123 12.00 10.04 13.88
C PRO A 123 10.67 10.47 14.51
N GLU A 124 10.54 11.70 15.00
CA GLU A 124 9.31 12.16 15.65
C GLU A 124 8.18 12.31 14.62
N ALA A 125 8.46 12.94 13.48
CA ALA A 125 7.50 13.07 12.39
C ALA A 125 7.09 11.71 11.81
N HIS A 126 8.04 10.80 11.61
CA HIS A 126 7.75 9.44 11.14
C HIS A 126 6.87 8.66 12.11
N GLN A 127 7.15 8.74 13.42
CA GLN A 127 6.32 8.10 14.43
C GLN A 127 4.91 8.70 14.46
N ALA A 128 4.78 10.02 14.37
CA ALA A 128 3.47 10.68 14.32
C ALA A 128 2.67 10.25 13.08
N TRP A 129 3.33 10.12 11.92
CA TRP A 129 2.72 9.62 10.69
C TRP A 129 2.21 8.18 10.84
N LEU A 130 3.03 7.26 11.39
CA LEU A 130 2.61 5.88 11.66
C LEU A 130 1.43 5.83 12.63
N GLN A 131 1.48 6.60 13.72
CA GLN A 131 0.39 6.65 14.71
C GLN A 131 -0.91 7.17 14.09
N ARG A 132 -0.86 8.15 13.19
CA ARG A 132 -2.05 8.62 12.46
C ARG A 132 -2.72 7.49 11.70
N TRP A 133 -1.95 6.65 11.01
CA TRP A 133 -2.49 5.56 10.21
C TRP A 133 -2.92 4.36 11.06
N TRP A 134 -2.13 3.94 12.05
CA TRP A 134 -2.51 2.84 12.94
C TRP A 134 -3.75 3.11 13.78
N ASN A 135 -4.02 4.38 14.11
CA ASN A 135 -5.20 4.77 14.88
C ASN A 135 -6.33 5.31 13.99
N ARG A 136 -6.18 5.29 12.65
CA ARG A 136 -7.24 5.76 11.76
C ARG A 136 -8.44 4.82 11.86
N ILE A 137 -9.60 5.39 12.15
CA ILE A 137 -10.86 4.66 12.03
C ILE A 137 -11.34 4.77 10.59
N SER A 138 -11.57 3.62 9.99
CA SER A 138 -12.16 3.49 8.66
C SER A 138 -13.55 4.12 8.59
N GLU A 139 -13.81 4.91 7.54
CA GLU A 139 -15.15 5.35 7.13
C GLU A 139 -16.12 4.16 6.94
N TRP A 140 -17.36 4.35 7.38
CA TRP A 140 -18.48 3.42 7.20
C TRP A 140 -19.67 4.17 6.60
N PRO A 141 -20.53 3.50 5.80
CA PRO A 141 -21.76 4.09 5.32
C PRO A 141 -22.61 4.52 6.51
N ARG A 142 -23.23 5.69 6.39
CA ARG A 142 -24.17 6.22 7.37
C ARG A 142 -25.58 5.71 7.10
#